data_AF-A0A9P5KUN2-F1
#
_entry.id   AF-A0A9P5KUN2-F1
#
_cell.length_a   1.000
_cell.length_b   1.000
_cell.length_c   1.000
_cell.angle_alpha   90.00
_cell.angle_beta   90.00
_cell.angle_gamma   90.00
#
_symmetry.space_group_name_H-M   'P 1'
#
loop_
_entity.id
_entity.type
_entity.pdbx_description
1 polymer ?
#
loop_
_entity_poly.entity_id
_entity_poly.type
_entity_poly.pdbx_seq_one_letter_code
_entity_poly.pdbx_strand_id
1 'polypeptide(L)'
;MDYHLVVLVHGLWGTTSHMAYMKSQIEQRYAEPLVSGERKTQVVVHVANSFEGYYTYDGIDVCGIRVANEIQEAINALNVDGNKVTKLSVAGYSLGGLISRYALGLLFLRGLFDTIEPVSYTTFASPHVGVLTLGTGLASRLFNSLAPYMLAYTSQQLFLTDRVPVHKFKPLLYCMADPELPFYQALAKFKQCSLYANTINDHRTEFYTSALNSFIKNSSFLNNAGLPKYGPIVLDYTESVRLALTREANAQKSLPDATAKRVGLGLLQFGSRIVNWAGLFVKLTVVMPIWACCSITNSVFQSFSAWVRKRSFLKSDLFSTYHNDSLLKALNDRLEQEPLTVSETITEQAGVAFDSVIEAVNYKYETQHSGDSSTNEVNHESDVSVVDQIDLANPKDSLNLNKNQRFIIDNLNKLGWKKYPVHISKAKHSHAAIICRYPSPLFDEGKVVIEHWLDEVLTI
;
A
#
# COMPACT_ATOMS: atom_id res chain seq x y z
N MET A 1 21.39 26.18 12.13
CA MET A 1 20.41 26.00 11.04
C MET A 1 19.28 25.12 11.55
N ASP A 2 18.04 25.41 11.15
CA ASP A 2 16.91 24.56 11.48
C ASP A 2 16.57 23.70 10.26
N TYR A 3 16.33 22.41 10.43
CA TYR A 3 16.06 21.48 9.33
C TYR A 3 14.65 20.88 9.41
N HIS A 4 14.01 20.78 8.25
CA HIS A 4 12.88 19.88 8.03
C HIS A 4 13.39 18.64 7.31
N LEU A 5 13.44 17.50 8.01
CA LEU A 5 13.79 16.22 7.41
C LEU A 5 12.55 15.60 6.74
N VAL A 6 12.61 15.39 5.43
CA VAL A 6 11.60 14.68 4.64
C VAL A 6 12.11 13.29 4.30
N VAL A 7 11.47 12.25 4.84
CA VAL A 7 11.89 10.85 4.68
C VAL A 7 11.02 10.15 3.64
N LEU A 8 11.64 9.58 2.60
CA LEU A 8 10.96 8.79 1.58
C LEU A 8 11.26 7.29 1.79
N VAL A 9 10.22 6.45 1.90
CA VAL A 9 10.33 5.02 2.22
C VAL A 9 9.73 4.15 1.10
N HIS A 10 10.56 3.36 0.42
CA HIS A 10 10.18 2.59 -0.76
C HIS A 10 9.37 1.31 -0.45
N GLY A 11 8.74 0.76 -1.49
CA GLY A 11 7.93 -0.46 -1.42
C GLY A 11 8.70 -1.77 -1.46
N LEU A 12 7.96 -2.88 -1.58
CA LEU A 12 8.48 -4.24 -1.80
C LEU A 12 9.33 -4.30 -3.08
N TRP A 13 10.45 -5.02 -3.03
CA TRP A 13 11.50 -5.05 -4.08
C TRP A 13 12.04 -3.68 -4.47
N GLY A 14 11.88 -2.68 -3.60
CA GLY A 14 12.30 -1.31 -3.88
C GLY A 14 13.78 -1.07 -3.66
N THR A 15 14.26 -0.02 -4.33
CA THR A 15 15.50 0.69 -3.98
C THR A 15 15.20 2.18 -3.92
N THR A 16 16.14 2.96 -3.42
CA THR A 16 16.18 4.43 -3.46
C THR A 16 15.83 5.01 -4.83
N SER A 17 16.18 4.32 -5.93
CA SER A 17 15.83 4.76 -7.29
C SER A 17 14.32 4.91 -7.54
N HIS A 18 13.49 4.11 -6.87
CA HIS A 18 12.03 4.20 -6.97
C HIS A 18 11.48 5.53 -6.44
N MET A 19 12.21 6.23 -5.57
CA MET A 19 11.86 7.52 -5.01
C MET A 19 12.57 8.70 -5.70
N ALA A 20 13.41 8.45 -6.70
CA ALA A 20 14.24 9.46 -7.33
C ALA A 20 13.43 10.62 -7.93
N TYR A 21 12.26 10.34 -8.53
CA TYR A 21 11.38 11.39 -9.04
C TYR A 21 10.86 12.28 -7.90
N MET A 22 10.22 11.70 -6.88
CA MET A 22 9.71 12.45 -5.72
C MET A 22 10.81 13.27 -5.05
N LYS A 23 11.99 12.67 -4.80
CA LYS A 23 13.17 13.36 -4.27
C LYS A 23 13.52 14.58 -5.12
N SER A 24 13.67 14.41 -6.44
CA SER A 24 14.04 15.49 -7.35
C SER A 24 13.03 16.65 -7.36
N GLN A 25 11.74 16.36 -7.21
CA GLN A 25 10.70 17.38 -7.21
C GLN A 25 10.67 18.16 -5.88
N ILE A 26 10.89 17.50 -4.74
CA ILE A 26 11.06 18.17 -3.44
C ILE A 26 12.32 19.06 -3.47
N GLU A 27 13.45 18.52 -3.91
CA GLU A 27 14.72 19.26 -3.99
C GLU A 27 14.60 20.48 -4.91
N GLN A 28 14.01 20.33 -6.11
CA GLN A 28 13.77 21.46 -7.03
C GLN A 28 12.81 22.51 -6.44
N ARG A 29 11.75 22.09 -5.74
CA ARG A 29 10.75 22.99 -5.16
C ARG A 29 11.31 23.82 -4.00
N TYR A 30 12.22 23.25 -3.21
CA TYR A 30 12.73 23.84 -1.98
C TYR A 30 14.24 24.18 -2.03
N ALA A 31 14.81 24.34 -3.23
CA ALA A 31 16.20 24.71 -3.49
C ALA A 31 16.58 26.17 -3.15
N GLU A 32 15.84 26.84 -2.26
CA GLU A 32 16.01 28.27 -1.98
C GLU A 32 17.45 28.63 -1.55
N PRO A 33 18.07 29.68 -2.14
CA PRO A 33 19.39 30.12 -1.72
C PRO A 33 19.42 30.61 -0.26
N LEU A 34 20.55 30.40 0.40
CA LEU A 34 20.82 30.92 1.74
C LEU A 34 20.92 32.46 1.71
N VAL A 35 19.79 33.16 1.88
CA VAL A 35 19.78 34.61 2.08
C VAL A 35 20.34 34.91 3.47
N SER A 36 21.45 35.66 3.53
CA SER A 36 22.16 35.94 4.77
C SER A 36 21.34 36.85 5.71
N GLY A 37 20.98 36.34 6.89
CA GLY A 37 20.41 37.15 7.98
C GLY A 37 19.26 36.48 8.74
N GLU A 38 18.55 35.54 8.13
CA GLU A 38 17.41 34.83 8.74
C GLU A 38 17.73 33.36 9.02
N ARG A 39 17.25 32.82 10.15
CA ARG A 39 17.17 31.37 10.34
C ARG A 39 16.00 30.80 9.52
N LYS A 40 16.19 30.67 8.20
CA LYS A 40 15.26 29.87 7.37
C LYS A 40 15.40 28.38 7.73
N THR A 41 14.28 27.67 7.74
CA THR A 41 14.27 26.20 7.84
C THR A 41 14.65 25.61 6.49
N GLN A 42 15.70 24.79 6.43
CA GLN A 42 16.12 24.10 5.20
C GLN A 42 15.47 22.72 5.10
N VAL A 43 14.93 22.40 3.92
CA VAL A 43 14.41 21.06 3.62
C VAL A 43 15.57 20.14 3.26
N VAL A 44 15.63 18.96 3.90
CA VAL A 44 16.59 17.90 3.59
C VAL A 44 15.82 16.62 3.29
N VAL A 45 16.07 16.01 2.14
CA VAL A 45 15.41 14.76 1.74
C VAL A 45 16.31 13.57 2.02
N HIS A 46 15.84 12.65 2.84
CA HIS A 46 16.48 11.37 3.09
C HIS A 46 15.63 10.24 2.47
N VAL A 47 16.25 9.36 1.69
CA VAL A 47 15.57 8.22 1.07
C VAL A 47 16.10 6.96 1.72
N ALA A 48 15.21 6.22 2.37
CA ALA A 48 15.57 5.04 3.13
C ALA A 48 16.15 3.95 2.20
N ASN A 49 17.31 3.41 2.57
CA ASN A 49 18.08 2.40 1.84
C ASN A 49 18.43 1.17 2.72
N SER A 50 18.17 1.22 4.02
CA SER A 50 18.53 0.14 4.96
C SER A 50 17.78 -1.20 4.74
N PHE A 51 16.84 -1.27 3.79
CA PHE A 51 16.02 -2.45 3.51
C PHE A 51 15.76 -2.71 2.01
N GLU A 52 16.66 -2.26 1.13
CA GLU A 52 16.53 -2.43 -0.33
C GLU A 52 16.41 -3.91 -0.79
N GLY A 53 15.79 -4.11 -1.96
CA GLY A 53 15.78 -5.39 -2.67
C GLY A 53 15.20 -6.55 -1.84
N TYR A 54 16.01 -7.58 -1.59
CA TYR A 54 15.58 -8.77 -0.84
C TYR A 54 15.37 -8.51 0.65
N TYR A 55 15.94 -7.45 1.23
CA TYR A 55 15.73 -7.13 2.64
C TYR A 55 14.26 -6.74 2.92
N THR A 56 13.52 -6.29 1.89
CA THR A 56 12.07 -6.06 1.95
C THR A 56 11.25 -7.30 2.33
N TYR A 57 11.83 -8.51 2.27
CA TYR A 57 11.19 -9.76 2.70
C TYR A 57 11.23 -10.01 4.22
N ASP A 58 12.12 -9.35 4.96
CA ASP A 58 12.44 -9.66 6.36
C ASP A 58 11.31 -9.33 7.36
N GLY A 59 10.28 -8.61 6.92
CA GLY A 59 9.13 -8.20 7.70
C GLY A 59 9.04 -6.70 7.87
N ILE A 60 7.81 -6.19 8.00
CA ILE A 60 7.47 -4.79 8.28
C ILE A 60 8.09 -4.33 9.61
N ASP A 61 8.10 -5.21 10.60
CA ASP A 61 8.75 -5.03 11.90
C ASP A 61 10.27 -4.89 11.77
N VAL A 62 10.94 -5.81 11.08
CA VAL A 62 12.40 -5.79 10.92
C VAL A 62 12.84 -4.58 10.09
N CYS A 63 12.20 -4.35 8.95
CA CYS A 63 12.48 -3.19 8.11
C CYS A 63 12.14 -1.88 8.84
N GLY A 64 11.09 -1.86 9.66
CA GLY A 64 10.69 -0.70 10.45
C GLY A 64 11.73 -0.33 11.53
N ILE A 65 12.40 -1.32 12.14
CA ILE A 65 13.53 -1.05 13.05
C ILE A 65 14.70 -0.43 12.28
N ARG A 66 15.05 -0.99 11.11
CA ARG A 66 16.13 -0.46 10.26
C ARG A 66 15.86 0.99 9.85
N VAL A 67 14.66 1.28 9.35
CA VAL A 67 14.25 2.65 8.97
C VAL A 67 14.19 3.59 10.18
N ALA A 68 13.76 3.15 11.37
CA ALA A 68 13.77 3.99 12.56
C ALA A 68 15.20 4.37 13.00
N ASN A 69 16.16 3.45 12.86
CA ASN A 69 17.57 3.74 13.13
C ASN A 69 18.15 4.66 12.05
N GLU A 70 17.85 4.42 10.78
CA GLU A 70 18.28 5.25 9.65
C GLU A 70 17.80 6.71 9.77
N ILE A 71 16.56 6.92 10.20
CA ILE A 71 16.00 8.25 10.51
C ILE A 71 16.75 8.90 11.68
N GLN A 72 17.02 8.15 12.76
CA GLN A 72 17.76 8.67 13.91
C GLN A 72 19.19 9.06 13.55
N GLU A 73 19.86 8.27 12.72
CA GLU A 73 21.21 8.52 12.22
C GLU A 73 21.24 9.75 11.29
N ALA A 74 20.27 9.90 10.39
CA ALA A 74 20.11 11.10 9.57
C ALA A 74 19.87 12.37 10.42
N ILE A 75 19.06 12.26 11.48
CA ILE A 75 18.82 13.36 12.43
C ILE A 75 20.11 13.72 13.18
N ASN A 76 20.84 12.72 13.67
CA ASN A 76 22.09 12.94 14.41
C ASN A 76 23.17 13.58 13.51
N ALA A 77 23.28 13.16 12.24
CA ALA A 77 24.20 13.73 11.27
C ALA A 77 23.88 15.19 10.90
N LEU A 78 22.60 15.58 10.95
CA LEU A 78 22.16 16.97 10.76
C LEU A 78 22.26 17.83 12.03
N ASN A 79 22.23 17.22 13.22
CA ASN A 79 22.29 17.89 14.53
C ASN A 79 23.74 18.20 14.98
N VAL A 80 24.57 18.69 14.06
CA VAL A 80 25.97 19.08 14.30
C VAL A 80 26.15 20.60 14.29
N ASP A 81 27.19 21.12 14.96
CA ASP A 81 27.60 22.53 14.95
C ASP A 81 26.47 23.56 15.27
N GLY A 82 25.56 23.19 16.18
CA GLY A 82 24.43 24.03 16.58
C GLY A 82 23.27 24.06 15.56
N ASN A 83 23.30 23.17 14.57
CA ASN A 83 22.14 22.87 13.73
C ASN A 83 21.17 21.92 14.46
N LYS A 84 19.89 21.96 14.06
CA LYS A 84 18.86 21.10 14.65
C LYS A 84 17.78 20.74 13.62
N VAL A 85 17.46 19.45 13.48
CA VAL A 85 16.20 18.99 12.88
C VAL A 85 15.06 19.36 13.83
N THR A 86 14.17 20.23 13.37
CA THR A 86 13.02 20.73 14.15
C THR A 86 11.69 20.20 13.63
N LYS A 87 11.64 19.74 12.37
CA LYS A 87 10.45 19.17 11.73
C LYS A 87 10.76 17.84 11.04
N LEU A 88 9.80 16.92 11.07
CA LEU A 88 9.84 15.63 10.38
C LEU A 88 8.58 15.43 9.53
N SER A 89 8.76 15.12 8.25
CA SER A 89 7.72 14.57 7.38
C SER A 89 8.15 13.23 6.81
N VAL A 90 7.21 12.30 6.62
CA VAL A 90 7.50 10.95 6.10
C VAL A 90 6.50 10.58 5.01
N ALA A 91 7.00 10.14 3.86
CA ALA A 91 6.20 9.64 2.75
C ALA A 91 6.55 8.17 2.43
N GLY A 92 5.58 7.27 2.57
CA GLY A 92 5.74 5.85 2.30
C GLY A 92 5.01 5.41 1.03
N TYR A 93 5.67 4.63 0.18
CA TYR A 93 5.04 4.05 -1.02
C TYR A 93 4.82 2.54 -0.83
N SER A 94 3.63 2.04 -1.14
CA SER A 94 3.30 0.61 -1.08
C SER A 94 3.63 0.05 0.32
N LEU A 95 4.37 -1.07 0.41
CA LEU A 95 4.90 -1.63 1.66
C LEU A 95 5.63 -0.58 2.55
N GLY A 96 6.28 0.41 1.94
CA GLY A 96 7.02 1.48 2.64
C GLY A 96 6.14 2.33 3.54
N GLY A 97 4.84 2.45 3.26
CA GLY A 97 3.88 3.06 4.18
C GLY A 97 3.72 2.25 5.48
N LEU A 98 3.69 0.93 5.39
CA LEU A 98 3.58 0.06 6.56
C LEU A 98 4.87 0.05 7.38
N ILE A 99 6.02 0.00 6.70
CA ILE A 99 7.36 0.06 7.30
C ILE A 99 7.57 1.38 8.04
N SER A 100 7.24 2.51 7.40
CA SER A 100 7.30 3.83 8.05
C SER A 100 6.35 3.95 9.24
N ARG A 101 5.13 3.42 9.18
CA ARG A 101 4.22 3.39 10.35
C ARG A 101 4.83 2.61 11.53
N TYR A 102 5.48 1.48 11.26
CA TYR A 102 6.19 0.73 12.30
C TYR A 102 7.36 1.54 12.87
N ALA A 103 8.20 2.11 12.00
CA ALA A 103 9.35 2.94 12.37
C ALA A 103 8.95 4.15 13.23
N LEU A 104 7.87 4.86 12.85
CA LEU A 104 7.34 6.00 13.59
C LEU A 104 6.88 5.62 15.00
N GLY A 105 6.32 4.41 15.19
CA GLY A 105 6.00 3.88 16.52
C GLY A 105 7.25 3.69 17.40
N LEU A 106 8.37 3.23 16.82
CA LEU A 106 9.64 3.12 17.55
C LEU A 106 10.22 4.50 17.90
N LEU A 107 10.16 5.46 16.97
CA LEU A 107 10.64 6.82 17.19
C LEU A 107 9.80 7.56 18.24
N PHE A 108 8.49 7.29 18.30
CA PHE A 108 7.61 7.77 19.36
C PHE A 108 8.02 7.21 20.75
N LEU A 109 8.25 5.89 20.86
CA LEU A 109 8.75 5.28 22.10
C LEU A 109 10.11 5.84 22.54
N ARG A 110 10.96 6.22 21.59
CA ARG A 110 12.26 6.88 21.84
C ARG A 110 12.13 8.37 22.25
N GLY A 111 10.92 8.92 22.37
CA GLY A 111 10.68 10.32 22.74
C GLY A 111 11.03 11.32 21.63
N LEU A 112 11.18 10.89 20.37
CA LEU A 112 11.65 11.78 19.29
C LEU A 112 10.70 12.98 19.10
N PHE A 113 9.39 12.73 19.17
CA PHE A 113 8.35 13.75 18.92
C PHE A 113 8.16 14.74 20.08
N ASP A 114 8.90 14.59 21.18
CA ASP A 114 9.00 15.61 22.23
C ASP A 114 10.06 16.68 21.88
N THR A 115 10.92 16.41 20.89
CA THR A 115 12.04 17.29 20.50
C THR A 115 11.99 17.79 19.05
N ILE A 116 11.27 17.07 18.19
CA ILE A 116 11.06 17.33 16.76
C ILE A 116 9.55 17.31 16.48
N GLU A 117 9.06 18.28 15.72
CA GLU A 117 7.66 18.38 15.34
C GLU A 117 7.32 17.38 14.20
N PRO A 118 6.41 16.41 14.42
CA PRO A 118 5.90 15.55 13.34
C PRO A 118 4.87 16.32 12.50
N VAL A 119 5.25 16.70 11.28
CA VAL A 119 4.48 17.58 10.41
C VAL A 119 3.49 16.78 9.55
N SER A 120 3.99 15.99 8.59
CA SER A 120 3.12 15.22 7.68
C SER A 120 3.53 13.75 7.57
N TYR A 121 2.54 12.86 7.57
CA TYR A 121 2.71 11.46 7.21
C TYR A 121 1.83 11.16 6.00
N THR A 122 2.45 10.89 4.85
CA THR A 122 1.76 10.60 3.59
C THR A 122 1.99 9.16 3.15
N THR A 123 0.97 8.50 2.60
CA THR A 123 1.13 7.19 1.93
C THR A 123 0.60 7.17 0.50
N PHE A 124 1.28 6.42 -0.36
CA PHE A 124 0.93 6.23 -1.77
C PHE A 124 0.73 4.75 -2.05
N ALA A 125 -0.49 4.35 -2.42
CA ALA A 125 -0.86 2.97 -2.72
C ALA A 125 -0.40 1.94 -1.66
N SER A 126 -0.47 2.31 -0.36
CA SER A 126 -0.03 1.46 0.76
C SER A 126 -1.14 0.55 1.28
N PRO A 127 -0.95 -0.79 1.39
CA PRO A 127 -1.99 -1.72 1.81
C PRO A 127 -2.23 -1.67 3.34
N HIS A 128 -2.81 -0.58 3.84
CA HIS A 128 -3.01 -0.36 5.28
C HIS A 128 -3.86 -1.43 5.96
N VAL A 129 -4.78 -2.05 5.21
CA VAL A 129 -5.73 -3.09 5.64
C VAL A 129 -5.24 -4.50 5.22
N GLY A 130 -3.99 -4.60 4.77
CA GLY A 130 -3.41 -5.80 4.19
C GLY A 130 -3.89 -6.08 2.77
N VAL A 131 -3.62 -7.28 2.28
CA VAL A 131 -3.96 -7.75 0.93
C VAL A 131 -4.84 -8.98 1.04
N LEU A 132 -5.99 -8.96 0.39
CA LEU A 132 -6.86 -10.12 0.15
C LEU A 132 -7.44 -10.00 -1.26
N THR A 133 -7.53 -11.13 -1.97
CA THR A 133 -8.46 -11.25 -3.10
C THR A 133 -9.87 -11.37 -2.54
N LEU A 134 -10.71 -10.37 -2.83
CA LEU A 134 -12.12 -10.37 -2.46
C LEU A 134 -12.90 -11.32 -3.38
N GLY A 135 -13.15 -12.56 -2.93
CA GLY A 135 -13.91 -13.52 -3.74
C GLY A 135 -14.24 -14.83 -3.01
N THR A 136 -15.40 -15.42 -3.34
CA THR A 136 -15.87 -16.69 -2.76
C THR A 136 -15.49 -17.92 -3.59
N GLY A 137 -15.03 -17.73 -4.83
CA GLY A 137 -14.67 -18.79 -5.77
C GLY A 137 -13.43 -19.60 -5.34
N LEU A 138 -13.32 -20.82 -5.87
CA LEU A 138 -12.23 -21.75 -5.54
C LEU A 138 -10.83 -21.18 -5.80
N ALA A 139 -10.67 -20.37 -6.85
CA ALA A 139 -9.39 -19.72 -7.17
C ALA A 139 -8.99 -18.69 -6.10
N SER A 140 -9.91 -17.81 -5.69
CA SER A 140 -9.69 -16.84 -4.61
C SER A 140 -9.41 -17.53 -3.27
N ARG A 141 -10.13 -18.62 -2.96
CA ARG A 141 -9.89 -19.45 -1.76
C ARG A 141 -8.50 -20.10 -1.76
N LEU A 142 -8.09 -20.68 -2.89
CA LEU A 142 -6.78 -21.30 -3.04
C LEU A 142 -5.66 -20.26 -2.96
N PHE A 143 -5.82 -19.11 -3.64
CA PHE A 143 -4.87 -18.01 -3.58
C PHE A 143 -4.71 -17.46 -2.16
N ASN A 144 -5.81 -17.08 -1.48
CA ASN A 144 -5.77 -16.57 -0.11
C ASN A 144 -5.21 -17.60 0.90
N SER A 145 -5.23 -18.90 0.58
CA SER A 145 -4.61 -19.96 1.40
C SER A 145 -3.10 -20.15 1.14
N LEU A 146 -2.60 -19.85 -0.06
CA LEU A 146 -1.21 -20.09 -0.46
C LEU A 146 -0.34 -18.83 -0.43
N ALA A 147 -0.88 -17.70 -0.89
CA ALA A 147 -0.19 -16.41 -0.98
C ALA A 147 0.49 -15.93 0.31
N PRO A 148 -0.05 -16.15 1.53
CA PRO A 148 0.65 -15.77 2.77
C PRO A 148 2.02 -16.43 2.95
N TYR A 149 2.24 -17.58 2.31
CA TYR A 149 3.46 -18.38 2.41
C TYR A 149 4.42 -18.20 1.22
N MET A 150 4.10 -17.34 0.24
CA MET A 150 4.89 -17.19 -1.00
C MET A 150 5.99 -16.13 -0.95
N LEU A 151 5.90 -15.10 -0.09
CA LEU A 151 6.88 -13.99 -0.03
C LEU A 151 7.42 -13.78 1.40
N ALA A 152 7.93 -14.86 1.97
CA ALA A 152 8.60 -14.90 3.28
C ALA A 152 7.72 -14.36 4.42
N TYR A 153 8.32 -13.68 5.41
CA TYR A 153 7.61 -13.20 6.59
C TYR A 153 6.72 -11.99 6.27
N THR A 154 7.10 -11.20 5.26
CA THR A 154 6.34 -10.02 4.83
C THR A 154 4.97 -10.37 4.23
N SER A 155 4.83 -11.45 3.45
CA SER A 155 3.49 -11.90 3.00
C SER A 155 2.60 -12.30 4.17
N GLN A 156 3.14 -12.93 5.22
CA GLN A 156 2.32 -13.35 6.37
C GLN A 156 1.71 -12.14 7.08
N GLN A 157 2.45 -11.03 7.17
CA GLN A 157 1.96 -9.77 7.74
C GLN A 157 0.97 -9.07 6.80
N LEU A 158 1.26 -9.00 5.51
CA LEU A 158 0.35 -8.42 4.50
C LEU A 158 -0.99 -9.15 4.42
N PHE A 159 -1.03 -10.47 4.60
CA PHE A 159 -2.26 -11.28 4.59
C PHE A 159 -2.88 -11.50 5.99
N LEU A 160 -2.35 -10.85 7.04
CA LEU A 160 -2.81 -10.96 8.43
C LEU A 160 -2.78 -12.41 9.00
N THR A 161 -1.91 -13.27 8.47
CA THR A 161 -1.70 -14.64 8.97
C THR A 161 -0.61 -14.73 10.04
N ASP A 162 0.23 -13.70 10.16
CA ASP A 162 1.22 -13.56 11.23
C ASP A 162 0.56 -13.44 12.63
N ARG A 163 1.33 -13.72 13.68
CA ARG A 163 0.85 -13.71 15.06
C ARG A 163 1.90 -13.06 15.96
N VAL A 164 1.54 -11.93 16.57
CA VAL A 164 2.38 -11.14 17.47
C VAL A 164 2.11 -11.58 18.92
N PRO A 165 3.03 -12.30 19.60
CA PRO A 165 2.73 -12.94 20.88
C PRO A 165 2.32 -11.96 21.98
N VAL A 166 3.04 -10.83 22.07
CA VAL A 166 2.87 -9.79 23.09
C VAL A 166 1.48 -9.15 23.05
N HIS A 167 0.84 -9.11 21.89
CA HIS A 167 -0.50 -8.55 21.72
C HIS A 167 -1.52 -9.66 21.40
N LYS A 168 -1.68 -10.60 22.34
CA LYS A 168 -2.71 -11.67 22.32
C LYS A 168 -2.74 -12.47 21.01
N PHE A 169 -1.58 -12.69 20.39
CA PHE A 169 -1.41 -13.37 19.09
C PHE A 169 -2.23 -12.74 17.94
N LYS A 170 -2.44 -11.43 17.95
CA LYS A 170 -3.03 -10.71 16.81
C LYS A 170 -2.03 -10.50 15.67
N PRO A 171 -2.49 -10.25 14.42
CA PRO A 171 -1.61 -9.89 13.30
C PRO A 171 -0.93 -8.53 13.49
N LEU A 172 0.26 -8.32 12.94
CA LEU A 172 1.00 -7.06 13.10
C LEU A 172 0.22 -5.83 12.58
N LEU A 173 -0.50 -5.95 11.46
CA LEU A 173 -1.29 -4.83 10.93
C LEU A 173 -2.44 -4.43 11.86
N TYR A 174 -3.00 -5.39 12.61
CA TYR A 174 -3.98 -5.12 13.67
C TYR A 174 -3.30 -4.34 14.81
N CYS A 175 -2.15 -4.81 15.28
CA CYS A 175 -1.39 -4.15 16.35
C CYS A 175 -1.00 -2.71 15.99
N MET A 176 -0.62 -2.47 14.73
CA MET A 176 -0.30 -1.12 14.24
C MET A 176 -1.51 -0.19 14.09
N ALA A 177 -2.73 -0.70 14.27
CA ALA A 177 -3.98 0.06 14.24
C ALA A 177 -4.66 0.13 15.62
N ASP A 178 -4.06 -0.41 16.67
CA ASP A 178 -4.61 -0.38 18.02
C ASP A 178 -4.25 0.95 18.72
N PRO A 179 -5.23 1.76 19.20
CA PRO A 179 -4.97 3.01 19.91
C PRO A 179 -4.13 2.88 21.18
N GLU A 180 -4.10 1.70 21.80
CA GLU A 180 -3.27 1.43 22.98
C GLU A 180 -1.78 1.26 22.63
N LEU A 181 -1.44 1.12 21.34
CA LEU A 181 -0.09 0.80 20.88
C LEU A 181 0.64 1.99 20.22
N PRO A 182 1.98 2.04 20.35
CA PRO A 182 2.79 3.21 19.97
C PRO A 182 2.72 3.55 18.48
N PHE A 183 2.45 2.57 17.62
CA PHE A 183 2.31 2.79 16.17
C PHE A 183 1.12 3.70 15.82
N TYR A 184 0.00 3.54 16.52
CA TYR A 184 -1.16 4.42 16.35
C TYR A 184 -0.91 5.78 17.01
N GLN A 185 -0.36 5.76 18.23
CA GLN A 185 -0.07 6.97 19.00
C GLN A 185 0.95 7.89 18.30
N ALA A 186 1.94 7.30 17.63
CA ALA A 186 2.87 8.00 16.74
C ALA A 186 2.15 8.75 15.62
N LEU A 187 1.23 8.09 14.90
CA LEU A 187 0.44 8.74 13.84
C LEU A 187 -0.46 9.84 14.41
N ALA A 188 -1.05 9.64 15.59
CA ALA A 188 -1.86 10.64 16.27
C ALA A 188 -1.10 11.91 16.70
N LYS A 189 0.25 11.91 16.65
CA LYS A 189 1.06 13.11 16.88
C LYS A 189 1.23 13.96 15.63
N PHE A 190 1.14 13.39 14.42
CA PHE A 190 1.32 14.14 13.18
C PHE A 190 0.21 15.18 12.98
N LYS A 191 0.57 16.41 12.60
CA LYS A 191 -0.41 17.45 12.25
C LYS A 191 -1.34 17.01 11.11
N GLN A 192 -0.83 16.18 10.20
CA GLN A 192 -1.58 15.68 9.06
C GLN A 192 -1.17 14.24 8.69
N CYS A 193 -2.15 13.33 8.68
CA CYS A 193 -2.06 12.06 7.94
C CYS A 193 -2.76 12.20 6.58
N SER A 194 -2.16 11.67 5.52
CA SER A 194 -2.70 11.75 4.15
C SER A 194 -2.44 10.48 3.37
N LEU A 195 -3.39 10.07 2.52
CA LEU A 195 -3.25 8.89 1.68
C LEU A 195 -3.68 9.15 0.24
N TYR A 196 -2.98 8.50 -0.69
CA TYR A 196 -3.28 8.47 -2.11
C TYR A 196 -3.57 7.03 -2.54
N ALA A 197 -4.76 6.81 -3.08
CA ALA A 197 -5.28 5.47 -3.35
C ALA A 197 -5.77 5.36 -4.80
N ASN A 198 -5.14 4.48 -5.58
CA ASN A 198 -5.55 4.22 -6.96
C ASN A 198 -6.97 3.63 -7.02
N THR A 199 -7.84 4.27 -7.81
CA THR A 199 -9.22 3.83 -8.07
C THR A 199 -9.29 2.77 -9.15
N ILE A 200 -8.32 2.74 -10.08
CA ILE A 200 -8.24 1.81 -11.21
C ILE A 200 -6.79 1.32 -11.42
N ASN A 201 -6.63 0.21 -12.15
CA ASN A 201 -5.35 -0.35 -12.61
C ASN A 201 -4.34 -0.74 -11.51
N ASP A 202 -4.74 -0.73 -10.23
CA ASP A 202 -3.91 -1.16 -9.10
C ASP A 202 -4.39 -2.49 -8.53
N HIS A 203 -3.89 -3.57 -9.14
CA HIS A 203 -4.19 -4.93 -8.74
C HIS A 203 -3.35 -5.42 -7.54
N ARG A 204 -2.35 -4.63 -7.10
CA ARG A 204 -1.48 -4.97 -5.94
C ARG A 204 -2.01 -4.38 -4.65
N THR A 205 -2.56 -3.17 -4.70
CA THR A 205 -3.13 -2.47 -3.54
C THR A 205 -4.42 -1.78 -3.97
N GLU A 206 -5.48 -2.58 -4.03
CA GLU A 206 -6.83 -2.11 -4.32
C GLU A 206 -7.28 -0.94 -3.41
N PHE A 207 -8.23 -0.15 -3.90
CA PHE A 207 -8.70 1.06 -3.24
C PHE A 207 -9.20 0.81 -1.80
N TYR A 208 -9.86 -0.33 -1.52
CA TYR A 208 -10.36 -0.62 -0.16
C TYR A 208 -9.24 -0.59 0.90
N THR A 209 -8.06 -1.12 0.56
CA THR A 209 -6.93 -1.24 1.50
C THR A 209 -6.03 -0.01 1.51
N SER A 210 -5.85 0.66 0.37
CA SER A 210 -5.10 1.93 0.30
C SER A 210 -5.89 3.13 0.82
N ALA A 211 -7.21 3.16 0.65
CA ALA A 211 -8.06 4.28 1.07
C ALA A 211 -8.70 4.14 2.46
N LEU A 212 -8.37 3.08 3.22
CA LEU A 212 -9.04 2.76 4.49
C LEU A 212 -10.57 2.75 4.34
N ASN A 213 -11.06 2.03 3.34
CA ASN A 213 -12.45 2.06 2.90
C ASN A 213 -13.08 0.66 3.01
N SER A 214 -14.25 0.58 3.65
CA SER A 214 -14.96 -0.67 3.91
C SER A 214 -16.18 -0.91 3.02
N PHE A 215 -16.56 0.06 2.17
CA PHE A 215 -17.89 0.07 1.55
C PHE A 215 -17.94 0.43 0.05
N ILE A 216 -16.91 1.06 -0.53
CA ILE A 216 -16.88 1.34 -1.98
C ILE A 216 -16.03 0.31 -2.73
N LYS A 217 -16.54 -0.22 -3.85
CA LYS A 217 -15.76 -1.02 -4.80
C LYS A 217 -14.98 -0.14 -5.77
N ASN A 218 -13.77 -0.55 -6.16
CA ASN A 218 -12.92 0.17 -7.13
C ASN A 218 -13.69 0.55 -8.41
N SER A 219 -14.56 -0.34 -8.89
CA SER A 219 -15.42 -0.19 -10.06
C SER A 219 -16.44 0.95 -9.99
N SER A 220 -16.72 1.50 -8.80
CA SER A 220 -17.79 2.50 -8.59
C SER A 220 -17.31 3.94 -8.82
N PHE A 221 -15.99 4.15 -8.90
CA PHE A 221 -15.37 5.45 -9.19
C PHE A 221 -15.41 5.78 -10.69
N LEU A 222 -15.80 7.01 -11.03
CA LEU A 222 -15.61 7.60 -12.35
C LEU A 222 -14.75 8.87 -12.27
N ASN A 223 -14.17 9.21 -13.39
CA ASN A 223 -13.33 10.37 -13.69
C ASN A 223 -14.01 11.76 -13.56
N ASN A 224 -15.14 11.87 -12.87
CA ASN A 224 -16.01 13.06 -12.90
C ASN A 224 -15.93 13.96 -11.65
N ALA A 225 -15.21 13.55 -10.60
CA ALA A 225 -15.05 14.30 -9.35
C ALA A 225 -13.61 14.81 -9.15
N GLY A 226 -12.95 15.25 -10.22
CA GLY A 226 -11.58 15.76 -10.18
C GLY A 226 -11.46 17.07 -9.39
N LEU A 227 -10.36 17.22 -8.64
CA LEU A 227 -10.03 18.48 -7.98
C LEU A 227 -9.71 19.56 -9.04
N PRO A 228 -10.07 20.84 -8.79
CA PRO A 228 -9.59 21.97 -9.60
C PRO A 228 -8.07 21.94 -9.73
N LYS A 229 -7.53 22.43 -10.86
CA LYS A 229 -6.09 22.38 -11.25
C LYS A 229 -5.53 20.97 -11.53
N TYR A 230 -5.92 19.94 -10.78
CA TYR A 230 -5.35 18.59 -10.87
C TYR A 230 -6.14 17.62 -11.78
N GLY A 231 -7.20 18.11 -12.42
CA GLY A 231 -7.96 17.40 -13.43
C GLY A 231 -8.68 16.15 -12.90
N PRO A 232 -9.13 15.25 -13.78
CA PRO A 232 -9.81 14.01 -13.37
C PRO A 232 -8.85 12.95 -12.82
N ILE A 233 -7.67 13.36 -12.32
CA ILE A 233 -6.59 12.47 -11.85
C ILE A 233 -6.60 12.37 -10.33
N VAL A 234 -6.57 13.49 -9.62
CA VAL A 234 -6.75 13.53 -8.16
C VAL A 234 -8.19 13.94 -7.88
N LEU A 235 -8.96 13.10 -7.21
CA LEU A 235 -10.40 13.29 -7.02
C LEU A 235 -10.73 13.84 -5.62
N ASP A 236 -11.86 14.54 -5.50
CA ASP A 236 -12.47 14.83 -4.19
C ASP A 236 -13.04 13.53 -3.59
N TYR A 237 -12.63 13.19 -2.37
CA TYR A 237 -13.08 11.96 -1.72
C TYR A 237 -14.58 11.95 -1.41
N THR A 238 -15.14 13.06 -0.92
CA THR A 238 -16.53 13.15 -0.48
C THR A 238 -17.49 13.01 -1.64
N GLU A 239 -17.24 13.73 -2.74
CA GLU A 239 -18.07 13.67 -3.93
C GLU A 239 -17.85 12.33 -4.68
N SER A 240 -16.62 11.80 -4.72
CA SER A 240 -16.36 10.45 -5.25
C SER A 240 -17.14 9.37 -4.48
N VAL A 241 -17.19 9.46 -3.15
CA VAL A 241 -17.96 8.58 -2.27
C VAL A 241 -19.47 8.70 -2.57
N ARG A 242 -19.97 9.93 -2.65
CA ARG A 242 -21.39 10.22 -2.93
C ARG A 242 -21.83 9.65 -4.29
N LEU A 243 -21.05 9.88 -5.34
CA LEU A 243 -21.34 9.39 -6.69
C LEU A 243 -21.30 7.87 -6.76
N ALA A 244 -20.34 7.23 -6.08
CA ALA A 244 -20.25 5.77 -5.99
C ALA A 244 -21.49 5.15 -5.31
N LEU A 245 -21.87 5.65 -4.13
CA LEU A 245 -23.05 5.19 -3.39
C LEU A 245 -24.35 5.37 -4.18
N THR A 246 -24.50 6.51 -4.86
CA THR A 246 -25.67 6.79 -5.71
C THR A 246 -25.80 5.77 -6.85
N ARG A 247 -24.68 5.36 -7.46
CA ARG A 247 -24.69 4.32 -8.50
C ARG A 247 -25.02 2.94 -7.96
N GLU A 248 -24.44 2.54 -6.83
CA GLU A 248 -24.73 1.23 -6.23
C GLU A 248 -26.22 1.10 -5.86
N ALA A 249 -26.82 2.17 -5.32
CA ALA A 249 -28.26 2.23 -5.04
C ALA A 249 -29.14 2.18 -6.31
N ASN A 250 -28.70 2.80 -7.41
CA ASN A 250 -29.42 2.74 -8.69
C ASN A 250 -29.29 1.38 -9.38
N ALA A 251 -28.09 0.76 -9.34
CA ALA A 251 -27.85 -0.57 -9.88
C ALA A 251 -28.68 -1.65 -9.16
N GLN A 252 -28.87 -1.53 -7.84
CA GLN A 252 -29.79 -2.41 -7.09
C GLN A 252 -31.27 -2.24 -7.46
N LYS A 253 -31.68 -1.07 -7.95
CA LYS A 253 -33.06 -0.85 -8.44
C LYS A 253 -33.26 -1.39 -9.86
N SER A 254 -32.20 -1.42 -10.68
CA SER A 254 -32.20 -2.06 -11.99
C SER A 254 -31.83 -3.55 -11.90
N LEU A 255 -32.77 -4.37 -11.41
CA LEU A 255 -32.73 -5.83 -11.55
C LEU A 255 -33.71 -6.24 -12.66
N PRO A 256 -33.25 -6.49 -13.91
CA PRO A 256 -34.07 -7.12 -14.92
C PRO A 256 -34.23 -8.60 -14.61
N ASP A 257 -35.44 -9.13 -14.82
CA ASP A 257 -35.75 -10.55 -14.71
C ASP A 257 -35.16 -11.32 -15.92
N ALA A 258 -33.84 -11.48 -15.93
CA ALA A 258 -33.04 -11.90 -17.08
C ALA A 258 -32.79 -13.42 -17.15
N THR A 259 -33.83 -14.23 -16.92
CA THR A 259 -33.78 -15.70 -17.12
C THR A 259 -33.86 -16.09 -18.62
N ALA A 260 -33.79 -15.13 -19.56
CA ALA A 260 -33.99 -15.36 -20.98
C ALA A 260 -32.83 -14.83 -21.86
N LYS A 261 -32.44 -15.65 -22.86
CA LYS A 261 -31.54 -15.36 -23.99
C LYS A 261 -30.03 -15.21 -23.70
N ARG A 262 -29.36 -16.34 -23.44
CA ARG A 262 -27.93 -16.53 -23.80
C ARG A 262 -27.63 -17.91 -24.40
N VAL A 263 -28.29 -18.23 -25.52
CA VAL A 263 -28.06 -19.48 -26.30
C VAL A 263 -27.52 -19.20 -27.73
N GLY A 264 -27.76 -18.01 -28.29
CA GLY A 264 -27.56 -17.72 -29.71
C GLY A 264 -26.23 -17.07 -30.11
N LEU A 265 -25.06 -17.49 -29.60
CA LEU A 265 -23.76 -17.06 -30.18
C LEU A 265 -22.55 -18.00 -29.90
N GLY A 266 -22.81 -19.30 -29.67
CA GLY A 266 -21.78 -20.23 -29.17
C GLY A 266 -20.81 -20.85 -30.19
N LEU A 267 -21.16 -20.89 -31.48
CA LEU A 267 -20.55 -21.84 -32.43
C LEU A 267 -19.34 -21.31 -33.23
N LEU A 268 -19.23 -19.98 -33.46
CA LEU A 268 -18.12 -19.41 -34.25
C LEU A 268 -16.85 -19.07 -33.44
N GLN A 269 -16.88 -19.20 -32.10
CA GLN A 269 -15.72 -18.92 -31.23
C GLN A 269 -14.97 -20.20 -30.78
N PHE A 270 -15.35 -21.38 -31.27
CA PHE A 270 -14.82 -22.65 -30.74
C PHE A 270 -13.37 -22.93 -31.16
N GLY A 271 -12.97 -22.57 -32.39
CA GLY A 271 -11.63 -22.86 -32.92
C GLY A 271 -10.49 -22.12 -32.20
N SER A 272 -10.61 -20.80 -32.01
CA SER A 272 -9.63 -20.01 -31.26
C SER A 272 -9.61 -20.35 -29.76
N ARG A 273 -10.73 -20.85 -29.22
CA ARG A 273 -10.78 -21.39 -27.86
C ARG A 273 -9.94 -22.65 -27.72
N ILE A 274 -9.98 -23.62 -28.65
CA ILE A 274 -9.20 -24.87 -28.52
C ILE A 274 -7.69 -24.61 -28.43
N VAL A 275 -7.13 -23.72 -29.25
CA VAL A 275 -5.69 -23.37 -29.20
C VAL A 275 -5.34 -22.67 -27.87
N ASN A 276 -6.17 -21.73 -27.43
CA ASN A 276 -5.98 -21.06 -26.13
C ASN A 276 -6.16 -22.02 -24.94
N TRP A 277 -7.06 -23.00 -25.03
CA TRP A 277 -7.26 -24.04 -24.02
C TRP A 277 -6.13 -25.06 -24.00
N ALA A 278 -5.54 -25.41 -25.14
CA ALA A 278 -4.33 -26.24 -25.20
C ALA A 278 -3.13 -25.51 -24.60
N GLY A 279 -2.93 -24.23 -24.94
CA GLY A 279 -1.92 -23.37 -24.32
C GLY A 279 -2.14 -23.20 -22.81
N LEU A 280 -3.39 -23.04 -22.37
CA LEU A 280 -3.77 -22.99 -20.96
C LEU A 280 -3.53 -24.33 -20.25
N PHE A 281 -3.79 -25.46 -20.93
CA PHE A 281 -3.58 -26.80 -20.39
C PHE A 281 -2.10 -27.11 -20.20
N VAL A 282 -1.24 -26.82 -21.18
CA VAL A 282 0.23 -26.93 -21.05
C VAL A 282 0.74 -25.99 -19.94
N LYS A 283 0.20 -24.76 -19.87
CA LYS A 283 0.51 -23.84 -18.77
C LYS A 283 0.07 -24.41 -17.42
N LEU A 284 -1.09 -25.06 -17.30
CA LEU A 284 -1.60 -25.64 -16.04
C LEU A 284 -0.92 -26.95 -15.62
N THR A 285 -0.49 -27.79 -16.57
CA THR A 285 0.00 -29.15 -16.28
C THR A 285 1.51 -29.32 -16.35
N VAL A 286 2.22 -28.46 -17.07
CA VAL A 286 3.68 -28.52 -17.20
C VAL A 286 4.33 -27.28 -16.59
N VAL A 287 3.93 -26.09 -17.03
CA VAL A 287 4.56 -24.84 -16.54
C VAL A 287 4.20 -24.58 -15.09
N MET A 288 2.92 -24.63 -14.71
CA MET A 288 2.47 -24.27 -13.36
C MET A 288 2.98 -25.23 -12.27
N PRO A 289 3.10 -26.56 -12.48
CA PRO A 289 3.70 -27.44 -11.47
C PRO A 289 5.22 -27.26 -11.34
N ILE A 290 5.97 -27.13 -12.44
CA ILE A 290 7.41 -26.82 -12.39
C ILE A 290 7.62 -25.46 -11.71
N TRP A 291 6.85 -24.46 -12.12
CA TRP A 291 6.85 -23.13 -11.54
C TRP A 291 6.45 -23.13 -10.06
N ALA A 292 5.45 -23.92 -9.65
CA ALA A 292 5.05 -24.05 -8.26
C ALA A 292 6.13 -24.74 -7.44
N CYS A 293 6.80 -25.78 -7.96
CA CYS A 293 7.96 -26.39 -7.31
C CYS A 293 9.12 -25.40 -7.14
N CYS A 294 9.49 -24.66 -8.20
CA CYS A 294 10.50 -23.60 -8.13
C CYS A 294 10.09 -22.48 -7.17
N SER A 295 8.82 -22.07 -7.17
CA SER A 295 8.30 -21.00 -6.33
C SER A 295 8.19 -21.42 -4.88
N ILE A 296 7.75 -22.64 -4.57
CA ILE A 296 7.78 -23.20 -3.21
C ILE A 296 9.22 -23.32 -2.74
N THR A 297 10.14 -23.82 -3.58
CA THR A 297 11.57 -23.92 -3.23
C THR A 297 12.18 -22.54 -2.94
N ASN A 298 11.89 -21.54 -3.78
CA ASN A 298 12.29 -20.16 -3.54
C ASN A 298 11.58 -19.55 -2.32
N SER A 299 10.29 -19.80 -2.11
CA SER A 299 9.54 -19.29 -0.95
C SER A 299 10.08 -19.86 0.34
N VAL A 300 10.44 -21.16 0.36
CA VAL A 300 11.13 -21.81 1.48
C VAL A 300 12.53 -21.22 1.66
N PHE A 301 13.31 -21.07 0.58
CA PHE A 301 14.65 -20.50 0.64
C PHE A 301 14.66 -19.04 1.11
N GLN A 302 13.72 -18.21 0.65
CA GLN A 302 13.58 -16.81 1.04
C GLN A 302 12.95 -16.68 2.43
N SER A 303 12.02 -17.54 2.82
CA SER A 303 11.52 -17.61 4.21
C SER A 303 12.65 -17.98 5.17
N PHE A 304 13.49 -18.96 4.80
CA PHE A 304 14.65 -19.35 5.58
C PHE A 304 15.71 -18.26 5.60
N SER A 305 16.05 -17.65 4.46
CA SER A 305 17.04 -16.57 4.39
C SER A 305 16.57 -15.31 5.13
N ALA A 306 15.29 -14.94 5.01
CA ALA A 306 14.69 -13.85 5.78
C ALA A 306 14.66 -14.18 7.28
N TRP A 307 14.39 -15.43 7.66
CA TRP A 307 14.47 -15.89 9.04
C TRP A 307 15.91 -15.83 9.59
N VAL A 308 16.91 -16.27 8.83
CA VAL A 308 18.34 -16.15 9.18
C VAL A 308 18.74 -14.68 9.34
N ARG A 309 18.38 -13.81 8.39
CA ARG A 309 18.68 -12.36 8.44
C ARG A 309 17.97 -11.68 9.61
N LYS A 310 16.69 -11.94 9.82
CA LYS A 310 15.92 -11.47 10.97
C LYS A 310 16.60 -11.90 12.26
N ARG A 311 16.95 -13.18 12.40
CA ARG A 311 17.60 -13.72 13.61
C ARG A 311 19.02 -13.20 13.84
N SER A 312 19.81 -13.00 12.79
CA SER A 312 21.12 -12.34 12.86
C SER A 312 21.00 -10.89 13.30
N PHE A 313 20.05 -10.14 12.73
CA PHE A 313 19.75 -8.76 13.12
C PHE A 313 19.30 -8.66 14.58
N LEU A 314 18.35 -9.50 15.01
CA LEU A 314 17.84 -9.58 16.39
C LEU A 314 18.89 -10.01 17.43
N LYS A 315 20.03 -10.57 17.00
CA LYS A 315 21.19 -10.90 17.85
C LYS A 315 22.32 -9.87 17.78
N SER A 316 22.25 -8.90 16.87
CA SER A 316 23.32 -7.91 16.67
C SER A 316 23.34 -6.85 17.78
N ASP A 317 24.51 -6.31 18.08
CA ASP A 317 24.64 -5.19 19.04
C ASP A 317 23.93 -3.92 18.55
N LEU A 318 23.71 -3.79 17.23
CA LEU A 318 22.89 -2.74 16.64
C LEU A 318 21.42 -2.87 17.10
N PHE A 319 20.91 -4.08 17.27
CA PHE A 319 19.57 -4.29 17.83
C PHE A 319 19.57 -3.99 19.34
N SER A 320 20.50 -4.54 20.13
CA SER A 320 20.50 -4.33 21.59
C SER A 320 20.64 -2.85 21.99
N THR A 321 21.47 -2.08 21.27
CA THR A 321 21.74 -0.65 21.52
C THR A 321 20.48 0.24 21.39
N TYR A 322 19.54 -0.12 20.51
CA TYR A 322 18.40 0.70 20.14
C TYR A 322 17.04 0.22 20.70
N HIS A 323 17.05 -0.77 21.61
CA HIS A 323 15.89 -1.61 21.94
C HIS A 323 15.66 -1.77 23.45
N ASN A 324 15.98 -0.74 24.24
CA ASN A 324 15.78 -0.66 25.70
C ASN A 324 14.29 -0.58 26.15
N ASP A 325 13.34 -1.03 25.32
CA ASP A 325 11.91 -1.00 25.64
C ASP A 325 11.36 -2.42 25.92
N SER A 326 10.62 -2.51 27.02
CA SER A 326 10.05 -3.75 27.57
C SER A 326 9.10 -4.47 26.62
N LEU A 327 8.28 -3.71 25.87
CA LEU A 327 7.34 -4.22 24.87
C LEU A 327 8.04 -5.01 23.75
N LEU A 328 9.23 -4.53 23.41
CA LEU A 328 10.01 -4.93 22.24
C LEU A 328 10.96 -6.10 22.54
N LYS A 329 11.42 -6.24 23.79
CA LYS A 329 12.10 -7.44 24.29
C LYS A 329 11.16 -8.65 24.33
N ALA A 330 9.92 -8.46 24.77
CA ALA A 330 8.93 -9.53 24.90
C ALA A 330 8.49 -10.18 23.57
N LEU A 331 8.77 -9.53 22.42
CA LEU A 331 8.53 -10.08 21.08
C LEU A 331 9.55 -11.15 20.65
N ASN A 332 10.71 -11.25 21.33
CA ASN A 332 11.90 -11.89 20.78
C ASN A 332 12.33 -13.22 21.43
N ASP A 333 11.73 -13.61 22.57
CA ASP A 333 12.22 -14.70 23.44
C ASP A 333 12.03 -16.14 22.91
N ARG A 334 11.92 -16.36 21.59
CA ARG A 334 11.93 -17.70 20.96
C ARG A 334 12.56 -17.73 19.56
N LEU A 335 13.70 -18.44 19.43
CA LEU A 335 14.04 -19.48 18.42
C LEU A 335 15.53 -19.51 18.00
N GLU A 336 16.06 -20.72 17.87
CA GLU A 336 17.41 -21.10 17.41
C GLU A 336 17.30 -22.25 16.35
N GLN A 337 18.30 -22.72 15.59
CA GLN A 337 19.78 -22.60 15.59
C GLN A 337 20.32 -22.33 14.16
N GLU A 338 21.54 -21.77 14.03
CA GLU A 338 22.52 -21.71 12.90
C GLU A 338 22.13 -21.51 11.39
N PRO A 339 23.06 -21.07 10.50
CA PRO A 339 22.73 -20.46 9.19
C PRO A 339 23.32 -21.15 7.93
N LEU A 340 22.90 -20.71 6.74
CA LEU A 340 23.61 -20.79 5.45
C LEU A 340 23.03 -19.77 4.44
N THR A 341 23.86 -19.25 3.52
CA THR A 341 23.56 -18.15 2.55
C THR A 341 23.39 -18.67 1.10
N VAL A 342 22.85 -17.83 0.17
CA VAL A 342 23.33 -17.61 -1.24
C VAL A 342 22.30 -16.96 -2.22
N SER A 343 22.81 -16.03 -3.06
CA SER A 343 22.34 -15.53 -4.39
C SER A 343 21.09 -14.63 -4.55
N GLU A 344 21.22 -13.70 -5.51
CA GLU A 344 20.35 -12.53 -5.76
C GLU A 344 19.48 -12.67 -7.03
N THR A 345 19.82 -13.57 -7.96
CA THR A 345 19.23 -13.69 -9.30
C THR A 345 17.74 -14.10 -9.31
N ILE A 346 17.23 -14.61 -8.19
CA ILE A 346 15.87 -15.17 -8.09
C ILE A 346 14.81 -14.07 -7.86
N THR A 347 15.24 -12.87 -7.44
CA THR A 347 14.38 -11.79 -6.96
C THR A 347 13.39 -11.28 -8.02
N GLU A 348 13.86 -11.07 -9.25
CA GLU A 348 13.04 -10.56 -10.36
C GLU A 348 12.02 -11.59 -10.85
N GLN A 349 12.43 -12.86 -10.97
CA GLN A 349 11.56 -13.96 -11.38
C GLN A 349 10.43 -14.22 -10.37
N ALA A 350 10.73 -14.16 -9.07
CA ALA A 350 9.74 -14.31 -8.01
C ALA A 350 8.68 -13.20 -8.04
N GLY A 351 9.12 -11.95 -8.27
CA GLY A 351 8.21 -10.80 -8.32
C GLY A 351 7.28 -10.81 -9.54
N VAL A 352 7.86 -10.99 -10.74
CA VAL A 352 7.11 -11.13 -11.99
C VAL A 352 6.07 -12.26 -11.91
N ALA A 353 6.41 -13.36 -11.24
CA ALA A 353 5.50 -14.47 -11.09
C ALA A 353 4.37 -14.23 -10.09
N PHE A 354 4.64 -13.56 -8.96
CA PHE A 354 3.59 -13.15 -8.03
C PHE A 354 2.61 -12.17 -8.69
N ASP A 355 3.13 -11.20 -9.45
CA ASP A 355 2.31 -10.29 -10.27
C ASP A 355 1.43 -11.05 -11.27
N SER A 356 2.02 -12.01 -12.00
CA SER A 356 1.30 -12.84 -12.98
C SER A 356 0.15 -13.64 -12.35
N VAL A 357 0.31 -14.11 -11.11
CA VAL A 357 -0.74 -14.82 -10.38
C VAL A 357 -1.83 -13.87 -9.89
N ILE A 358 -1.46 -12.70 -9.35
CA ILE A 358 -2.41 -11.64 -8.95
C ILE A 358 -3.28 -11.22 -10.16
N GLU A 359 -2.66 -10.96 -11.30
CA GLU A 359 -3.34 -10.57 -12.54
C GLU A 359 -4.29 -11.67 -13.02
N ALA A 360 -3.84 -12.94 -13.04
CA ALA A 360 -4.68 -14.08 -13.45
C ALA A 360 -5.87 -14.34 -12.51
N VAL A 361 -5.70 -14.12 -11.19
CA VAL A 361 -6.77 -14.26 -10.19
C VAL A 361 -7.80 -13.12 -10.36
N ASN A 362 -7.33 -11.88 -10.52
CA ASN A 362 -8.21 -10.72 -10.68
C ASN A 362 -8.96 -10.75 -12.02
N TYR A 363 -8.31 -11.12 -13.14
CA TYR A 363 -8.97 -11.33 -14.43
C TYR A 363 -10.12 -12.35 -14.35
N LYS A 364 -9.95 -13.41 -13.56
CA LYS A 364 -11.00 -14.42 -13.34
C LYS A 364 -12.15 -13.91 -12.47
N TYR A 365 -11.88 -12.99 -11.54
CA TYR A 365 -12.90 -12.34 -10.74
C TYR A 365 -13.70 -11.33 -11.57
N GLU A 366 -13.02 -10.48 -12.34
CA GLU A 366 -13.63 -9.52 -13.27
C GLU A 366 -14.52 -10.24 -14.28
N THR A 367 -14.03 -11.27 -14.97
CA THR A 367 -14.85 -12.03 -15.95
C THR A 367 -16.05 -12.78 -15.36
N GLN A 368 -16.16 -12.92 -14.04
CA GLN A 368 -17.37 -13.43 -13.37
C GLN A 368 -18.37 -12.34 -12.96
N HIS A 369 -17.95 -11.07 -12.92
CA HIS A 369 -18.79 -9.94 -12.49
C HIS A 369 -18.98 -8.84 -13.56
N SER A 370 -18.21 -8.82 -14.65
CA SER A 370 -18.35 -7.89 -15.79
C SER A 370 -19.45 -8.28 -16.79
N GLY A 371 -20.40 -9.11 -16.36
CA GLY A 371 -21.53 -9.56 -17.18
C GLY A 371 -22.51 -8.44 -17.59
N ASP A 372 -22.52 -7.33 -16.84
CA ASP A 372 -23.48 -6.21 -16.97
C ASP A 372 -22.89 -4.95 -17.62
N SER A 373 -21.61 -4.92 -17.98
CA SER A 373 -20.95 -3.74 -18.54
C SER A 373 -21.13 -3.60 -20.06
N SER A 374 -22.36 -3.66 -20.56
CA SER A 374 -22.66 -3.25 -21.95
C SER A 374 -23.01 -1.76 -21.99
N THR A 375 -22.20 -0.99 -22.71
CA THR A 375 -22.39 0.45 -22.96
C THR A 375 -23.74 0.74 -23.61
N ASN A 376 -24.65 1.35 -22.86
CA ASN A 376 -25.79 2.08 -23.41
C ASN A 376 -25.62 3.55 -23.01
N GLU A 377 -25.23 4.39 -23.96
CA GLU A 377 -25.39 5.83 -23.84
C GLU A 377 -26.89 6.13 -23.75
N VAL A 378 -27.36 6.59 -22.60
CA VAL A 378 -28.69 7.16 -22.43
C VAL A 378 -28.52 8.56 -21.88
N ASN A 379 -28.51 9.53 -22.80
CA ASN A 379 -28.72 10.93 -22.45
C ASN A 379 -30.13 11.06 -21.86
N HIS A 380 -30.23 11.50 -20.60
CA HIS A 380 -31.41 12.22 -20.13
C HIS A 380 -31.04 13.16 -18.97
N GLU A 381 -31.15 14.46 -19.24
CA GLU A 381 -31.39 15.45 -18.20
C GLU A 381 -32.77 15.20 -17.60
N SER A 382 -32.87 15.06 -16.27
CA SER A 382 -34.06 15.46 -15.50
C SER A 382 -33.81 15.43 -13.99
N ASP A 383 -34.10 16.57 -13.37
CA ASP A 383 -34.62 16.77 -12.01
C ASP A 383 -33.80 16.32 -10.78
N VAL A 384 -32.93 17.26 -10.39
CA VAL A 384 -32.42 17.42 -9.02
C VAL A 384 -33.57 17.75 -8.05
N SER A 385 -34.22 16.75 -7.45
CA SER A 385 -35.25 17.00 -6.41
C SER A 385 -35.47 15.89 -5.35
N VAL A 386 -34.76 14.76 -5.38
CA VAL A 386 -34.99 13.60 -4.47
C VAL A 386 -33.80 13.35 -3.52
N VAL A 387 -33.16 14.41 -3.03
CA VAL A 387 -31.89 14.30 -2.28
C VAL A 387 -32.07 14.20 -0.75
N ASP A 388 -33.17 14.71 -0.20
CA ASP A 388 -33.29 14.96 1.25
C ASP A 388 -33.82 13.78 2.11
N GLN A 389 -34.02 12.59 1.53
CA GLN A 389 -34.55 11.41 2.27
C GLN A 389 -33.89 10.08 1.87
N ILE A 390 -32.56 10.03 1.81
CA ILE A 390 -31.83 8.75 1.84
C ILE A 390 -31.39 8.47 3.28
N ASP A 391 -32.18 7.67 4.00
CA ASP A 391 -31.80 7.15 5.32
C ASP A 391 -30.63 6.16 5.15
N LEU A 392 -29.42 6.63 5.47
CA LEU A 392 -28.13 5.95 5.27
C LEU A 392 -27.90 4.80 6.28
N ALA A 393 -28.91 3.97 6.49
CA ALA A 393 -28.91 2.86 7.43
C ALA A 393 -27.99 1.71 6.98
N ASN A 394 -26.70 1.90 7.29
CA ASN A 394 -25.65 0.89 7.41
C ASN A 394 -24.96 0.38 6.11
N PRO A 395 -24.10 1.20 5.45
CA PRO A 395 -23.24 0.78 4.33
C PRO A 395 -22.13 -0.23 4.68
N LYS A 396 -22.09 -0.78 5.90
CA LYS A 396 -20.91 -1.47 6.45
C LYS A 396 -20.56 -2.82 5.80
N ASP A 397 -21.38 -3.36 4.90
CA ASP A 397 -21.33 -4.77 4.50
C ASP A 397 -21.25 -5.05 2.98
N SER A 398 -20.94 -4.06 2.13
CA SER A 398 -20.75 -4.32 0.68
C SER A 398 -19.48 -5.10 0.34
N LEU A 399 -18.44 -5.03 1.20
CA LEU A 399 -17.18 -5.78 1.06
C LEU A 399 -17.07 -6.86 2.15
N ASN A 400 -16.71 -8.08 1.74
CA ASN A 400 -16.54 -9.23 2.63
C ASN A 400 -15.20 -9.19 3.41
N LEU A 401 -15.02 -8.14 4.20
CA LEU A 401 -13.83 -7.88 5.00
C LEU A 401 -13.87 -8.64 6.33
N ASN A 402 -12.74 -9.20 6.73
CA ASN A 402 -12.63 -9.95 7.98
C ASN A 402 -12.63 -9.04 9.22
N LYS A 403 -12.85 -9.62 10.41
CA LYS A 403 -12.96 -8.86 11.68
C LYS A 403 -11.71 -8.02 12.00
N ASN A 404 -10.51 -8.50 11.67
CA ASN A 404 -9.28 -7.75 11.91
C ASN A 404 -9.15 -6.58 10.94
N GLN A 405 -9.53 -6.76 9.68
CA GLN A 405 -9.54 -5.68 8.68
C GLN A 405 -10.54 -4.57 9.03
N ARG A 406 -11.74 -4.93 9.48
CA ARG A 406 -12.74 -3.96 9.95
C ARG A 406 -12.21 -3.17 11.15
N PHE A 407 -11.60 -3.83 12.14
CA PHE A 407 -10.92 -3.15 13.25
C PHE A 407 -9.82 -2.17 12.78
N ILE A 408 -9.00 -2.59 11.81
CA ILE A 408 -7.93 -1.73 11.24
C ILE A 408 -8.52 -0.49 10.56
N ILE A 409 -9.55 -0.65 9.72
CA ILE A 409 -10.26 0.46 9.07
C ILE A 409 -10.91 1.39 10.11
N ASP A 410 -11.67 0.82 11.04
CA ASP A 410 -12.45 1.56 12.02
C ASP A 410 -11.56 2.39 12.96
N ASN A 411 -10.39 1.88 13.34
CA ASN A 411 -9.44 2.64 14.15
C ASN A 411 -8.63 3.64 13.33
N LEU A 412 -8.00 3.23 12.23
CA LEU A 412 -7.14 4.15 11.48
C LEU A 412 -7.91 5.36 10.93
N ASN A 413 -9.19 5.21 10.56
CA ASN A 413 -10.02 6.35 10.14
C ASN A 413 -10.23 7.41 11.24
N LYS A 414 -10.10 7.08 12.53
CA LYS A 414 -10.20 8.04 13.65
C LYS A 414 -9.03 9.03 13.68
N LEU A 415 -7.95 8.79 12.94
CA LEU A 415 -6.79 9.67 12.81
C LEU A 415 -7.01 10.85 11.83
N GLY A 416 -8.22 11.03 11.28
CA GLY A 416 -8.55 12.23 10.49
C GLY A 416 -7.82 12.32 9.13
N TRP A 417 -7.56 11.18 8.49
CA TRP A 417 -6.85 11.11 7.21
C TRP A 417 -7.48 12.00 6.13
N LYS A 418 -6.67 12.87 5.51
CA LYS A 418 -7.02 13.42 4.20
C LYS A 418 -6.83 12.33 3.14
N LYS A 419 -7.88 12.01 2.40
CA LYS A 419 -7.90 10.90 1.44
C LYS A 419 -8.01 11.44 0.02
N TYR A 420 -7.15 10.96 -0.86
CA TYR A 420 -7.13 11.36 -2.26
C TYR A 420 -7.27 10.12 -3.15
N PRO A 421 -8.47 9.84 -3.68
CA PRO A 421 -8.63 8.89 -4.78
C PRO A 421 -7.85 9.36 -6.00
N VAL A 422 -7.14 8.44 -6.63
CA VAL A 422 -6.30 8.71 -7.81
C VAL A 422 -6.79 7.89 -9.00
N HIS A 423 -6.93 8.50 -10.16
CA HIS A 423 -7.45 7.89 -11.37
C HIS A 423 -6.42 7.98 -12.51
N ILE A 424 -5.46 7.06 -12.50
CA ILE A 424 -4.43 6.93 -13.55
C ILE A 424 -4.94 5.98 -14.64
N SER A 425 -5.36 6.57 -15.76
CA SER A 425 -6.00 5.90 -16.89
C SER A 425 -5.01 5.45 -17.96
N LYS A 426 -3.91 6.19 -18.16
CA LYS A 426 -2.93 5.96 -19.23
C LYS A 426 -1.96 4.82 -18.93
N ALA A 427 -1.69 4.56 -17.65
CA ALA A 427 -0.80 3.48 -17.23
C ALA A 427 -1.58 2.26 -16.71
N LYS A 428 -1.36 1.10 -17.35
CA LYS A 428 -1.83 -0.21 -16.85
C LYS A 428 -1.24 -0.61 -15.49
N HIS A 429 -0.19 0.06 -15.05
CA HIS A 429 0.48 -0.16 -13.77
C HIS A 429 0.38 1.10 -12.92
N SER A 430 -0.84 1.52 -12.57
CA SER A 430 -1.08 2.74 -11.78
C SER A 430 -0.36 2.71 -10.42
N HIS A 431 -0.17 1.52 -9.85
CA HIS A 431 0.67 1.30 -8.66
C HIS A 431 2.07 1.92 -8.79
N ALA A 432 2.76 1.71 -9.92
CA ALA A 432 4.08 2.29 -10.15
C ALA A 432 4.01 3.74 -10.67
N ALA A 433 2.94 4.10 -11.36
CA ALA A 433 2.74 5.43 -11.92
C ALA A 433 2.49 6.49 -10.84
N ILE A 434 1.79 6.16 -9.75
CA ILE A 434 1.37 7.12 -8.70
C ILE A 434 2.52 7.89 -8.02
N ILE A 435 3.74 7.34 -8.06
CA ILE A 435 4.97 8.02 -7.59
C ILE A 435 6.00 8.28 -8.70
N CYS A 436 5.64 8.02 -9.97
CA CYS A 436 6.54 7.99 -11.12
C CYS A 436 7.79 7.13 -10.88
N ARG A 437 7.60 5.87 -10.45
CA ARG A 437 8.66 4.96 -9.94
C ARG A 437 9.89 4.80 -10.86
N TYR A 438 9.73 5.03 -12.15
CA TYR A 438 10.78 5.03 -13.16
C TYR A 438 10.36 5.93 -14.34
N PRO A 439 11.30 6.42 -15.17
CA PRO A 439 10.97 7.23 -16.34
C PRO A 439 10.05 6.47 -17.30
N SER A 440 8.87 7.02 -17.58
CA SER A 440 7.90 6.47 -18.52
C SER A 440 6.99 7.58 -19.07
N PRO A 441 6.72 7.63 -20.39
CA PRO A 441 5.75 8.58 -20.95
C PRO A 441 4.31 8.29 -20.51
N LEU A 442 4.03 7.09 -20.00
CA LEU A 442 2.69 6.75 -19.49
C LEU A 442 2.44 7.29 -18.07
N PHE A 443 3.46 7.84 -17.40
CA PHE A 443 3.38 8.29 -16.00
C PHE A 443 3.06 9.79 -15.86
N ASP A 444 2.68 10.50 -16.92
CA ASP A 444 2.34 11.92 -16.85
C ASP A 444 1.19 12.22 -15.86
N GLU A 445 0.20 11.34 -15.75
CA GLU A 445 -0.85 11.48 -14.72
C GLU A 445 -0.29 11.33 -13.30
N GLY A 446 0.72 10.47 -13.11
CA GLY A 446 1.45 10.34 -11.85
C GLY A 446 2.22 11.60 -11.45
N LYS A 447 2.70 12.39 -12.42
CA LYS A 447 3.37 13.67 -12.15
C LYS A 447 2.40 14.67 -11.51
N VAL A 448 1.14 14.69 -11.97
CA VAL A 448 0.07 15.54 -11.41
C VAL A 448 -0.26 15.14 -9.97
N VAL A 449 -0.18 13.84 -9.63
CA VAL A 449 -0.35 13.37 -8.24
C VAL A 449 0.78 13.90 -7.33
N ILE A 450 2.02 13.87 -7.81
CA ILE A 450 3.16 14.41 -7.07
C ILE A 450 3.11 15.95 -6.99
N GLU A 451 2.65 16.63 -8.04
CA GLU A 451 2.43 18.08 -8.03
C GLU A 451 1.37 18.48 -6.98
N HIS A 452 0.20 17.83 -6.98
CA HIS A 452 -0.82 18.00 -5.93
C HIS A 452 -0.26 17.73 -4.53
N TRP A 453 0.55 16.68 -4.36
CA TRP A 453 1.17 16.39 -3.07
C TRP A 453 2.11 17.50 -2.60
N LEU A 454 2.94 18.04 -3.49
CA LEU A 454 3.89 19.11 -3.15
C LEU A 454 3.23 20.47 -2.93
N ASP A 455 2.10 20.72 -3.57
CA ASP A 455 1.37 21.99 -3.49
C ASP A 455 0.43 22.04 -2.28
N GLU A 456 -0.37 20.99 -2.03
CA GLU A 456 -1.53 21.02 -1.14
C GLU A 456 -1.37 20.15 0.12
N VAL A 457 -0.36 19.27 0.18
CA VAL A 457 -0.28 18.20 1.20
C VAL A 457 1.05 18.14 1.96
N LEU A 458 2.20 18.31 1.30
CA LEU A 458 3.50 18.37 1.95
C LEU A 458 3.71 19.76 2.58
N THR A 459 3.28 19.91 3.82
CA THR A 459 3.58 21.10 4.63
C THR A 459 5.05 21.11 5.05
N ILE A 460 5.74 22.25 4.90
CA ILE A 460 7.16 22.43 5.24
C ILE A 460 7.36 23.28 6.51
#